data_AF-A0A353WWL7-F1
#
_entry.id   AF-A0A353WWL7-F1
#
_cell.length_a   1.000
_cell.length_b   1.000
_cell.length_c   1.000
_cell.angle_alpha   90.00
_cell.angle_beta   90.00
_cell.angle_gamma   90.00
#
_symmetry.space_group_name_H-M   'P 1'
#
loop_
_entity.id
_entity.type
_entity.pdbx_description
1 polymer ?
#
loop_
_entity_poly.entity_id
_entity_poly.type
_entity_poly.pdbx_seq_one_letter_code
_entity_poly.pdbx_strand_id
1 'polypeptide(L)'
;KALNWTNNYLVDADHITFDSVEGFLHSSDFFTIDVASHLGVKPPEKEREQFINAHQHLIGIRYIDGIHEPFKITQADIESAADNFLVAVQEAKKTFDLIQSAKGDTYFSIEVSMDEVEAPQTPLQLYLILYMLSEFGVRVNTIAPKFSGKFNKGVDYVGDLEAFEKEFEQDVLVLNYAKKHMNFSQALKLSVHSGSDKFSLYPIINKLIKKHDAGLHLKTAGTTWLEELIGLSGSEGTGLTMAKEIYKKALDRYDELTKPYAMALDIDKGKLLSPHEVDAFTGEHFARIIRHNRRDEKFNPHVRQLLHTSYKIAAEFGGAFTSELTRHRANIEKHVMENIYERHMLPLFQD
;
A
#
# COMPACT_ATOMS: atom_id res chain seq x y z
N LYS A 1 -4.57 21.49 14.07
CA LYS A 1 -4.64 22.49 15.17
C LYS A 1 -3.33 22.60 15.95
N ALA A 2 -2.76 21.53 16.52
CA ALA A 2 -1.52 21.61 17.31
C ALA A 2 -0.31 22.24 16.58
N LEU A 3 -0.19 22.00 15.27
CA LEU A 3 0.89 22.54 14.42
C LEU A 3 0.46 23.75 13.57
N ASN A 4 -0.75 24.28 13.76
CA ASN A 4 -1.32 25.33 12.91
C ASN A 4 -1.27 25.04 11.40
N TRP A 5 -1.31 23.77 10.99
CA TRP A 5 -1.36 23.39 9.57
C TRP A 5 -2.63 23.92 8.91
N THR A 6 -2.47 24.69 7.83
CA THR A 6 -3.57 25.35 7.09
C THR A 6 -3.79 24.79 5.68
N ASN A 7 -2.92 23.91 5.20
CA ASN A 7 -3.09 23.28 3.90
C ASN A 7 -4.03 22.07 3.99
N ASN A 8 -4.43 21.55 2.84
CA ASN A 8 -5.33 20.40 2.75
C ASN A 8 -4.67 19.13 3.29
N TYR A 9 -5.49 18.28 3.92
CA TYR A 9 -5.21 16.89 4.22
C TYR A 9 -6.52 16.11 4.09
N LEU A 10 -6.43 14.80 3.90
CA LEU A 10 -7.57 13.90 3.87
C LEU A 10 -7.39 12.83 4.96
N VAL A 11 -8.49 12.25 5.40
CA VAL A 11 -8.58 11.12 6.32
C VAL A 11 -9.04 9.91 5.51
N ASP A 12 -8.14 8.94 5.34
CA ASP A 12 -8.37 7.73 4.56
C ASP A 12 -8.99 6.62 5.42
N ALA A 13 -10.16 6.13 5.01
CA ALA A 13 -10.71 4.85 5.41
C ALA A 13 -10.05 3.75 4.58
N ASP A 14 -8.90 3.27 5.05
CA ASP A 14 -8.06 2.33 4.33
C ASP A 14 -8.63 0.90 4.35
N HIS A 15 -8.44 0.15 3.26
CA HIS A 15 -8.93 -1.23 3.06
C HIS A 15 -10.36 -1.50 3.55
N ILE A 16 -11.29 -0.61 3.20
CA ILE A 16 -12.71 -0.84 3.49
C ILE A 16 -13.36 -1.74 2.44
N THR A 17 -14.38 -2.47 2.88
CA THR A 17 -15.30 -3.22 2.02
C THR A 17 -16.70 -2.63 2.18
N PHE A 18 -17.66 -3.13 1.40
CA PHE A 18 -19.06 -2.76 1.56
C PHE A 18 -19.58 -2.99 2.99
N ASP A 19 -19.11 -4.03 3.67
CA ASP A 19 -19.57 -4.39 5.00
C ASP A 19 -18.94 -3.53 6.12
N SER A 20 -17.77 -2.91 5.85
CA SER A 20 -17.05 -2.13 6.86
C SER A 20 -17.15 -0.61 6.68
N VAL A 21 -17.50 -0.13 5.48
CA VAL A 21 -17.48 1.30 5.13
C VAL A 21 -18.36 2.17 6.01
N GLU A 22 -19.49 1.65 6.49
CA GLU A 22 -20.47 2.42 7.28
C GLU A 22 -19.83 3.08 8.51
N GLY A 23 -18.90 2.38 9.18
CA GLY A 23 -18.19 2.88 10.35
C GLY A 23 -17.29 4.09 10.09
N PHE A 24 -16.95 4.36 8.83
CA PHE A 24 -16.00 5.40 8.43
C PHE A 24 -16.64 6.59 7.68
N LEU A 25 -17.91 6.48 7.29
CA LEU A 25 -18.62 7.48 6.48
C LEU A 25 -18.61 8.89 7.12
N HIS A 26 -18.62 8.98 8.44
CA HIS A 26 -18.65 10.27 9.15
C HIS A 26 -17.27 10.88 9.38
N SER A 27 -16.23 10.07 9.52
CA SER A 27 -14.89 10.50 9.95
C SER A 27 -13.88 10.65 8.82
N SER A 28 -14.17 10.10 7.64
CA SER A 28 -13.21 9.98 6.53
C SER A 28 -13.70 10.75 5.30
N ASP A 29 -12.78 11.28 4.50
CA ASP A 29 -13.04 11.97 3.23
C ASP A 29 -12.16 11.44 2.08
N PHE A 30 -11.38 10.41 2.35
CA PHE A 30 -10.77 9.52 1.37
C PHE A 30 -11.20 8.09 1.72
N PHE A 31 -11.55 7.30 0.71
CA PHE A 31 -12.02 5.93 0.90
C PHE A 31 -11.27 4.99 -0.02
N THR A 32 -10.65 3.96 0.56
CA THR A 32 -9.95 2.92 -0.18
C THR A 32 -10.78 1.66 -0.23
N ILE A 33 -11.47 1.47 -1.35
CA ILE A 33 -12.33 0.33 -1.57
C ILE A 33 -11.47 -0.86 -1.97
N ASP A 34 -11.33 -1.82 -1.05
CA ASP A 34 -10.65 -3.08 -1.28
C ASP A 34 -11.58 -4.07 -1.97
N VAL A 35 -11.16 -4.54 -3.14
CA VAL A 35 -11.91 -5.54 -3.93
C VAL A 35 -11.12 -6.82 -4.14
N ALA A 36 -10.00 -7.02 -3.43
CA ALA A 36 -9.11 -8.16 -3.64
C ALA A 36 -9.81 -9.52 -3.45
N SER A 37 -10.71 -9.62 -2.46
CA SER A 37 -11.50 -10.84 -2.20
C SER A 37 -12.51 -11.19 -3.31
N HIS A 38 -12.79 -10.27 -4.22
CA HIS A 38 -13.72 -10.44 -5.34
C HIS A 38 -12.98 -10.66 -6.68
N LEU A 39 -11.65 -10.59 -6.69
CA LEU A 39 -10.85 -10.90 -7.88
C LEU A 39 -10.88 -12.40 -8.17
N GLY A 40 -11.07 -12.76 -9.44
CA GLY A 40 -11.21 -14.16 -9.88
C GLY A 40 -12.57 -14.80 -9.58
N VAL A 41 -13.49 -14.07 -8.93
CA VAL A 41 -14.86 -14.54 -8.71
C VAL A 41 -15.66 -14.37 -10.00
N LYS A 42 -16.14 -15.49 -10.55
CA LYS A 42 -16.92 -15.47 -11.78
C LYS A 42 -18.30 -14.86 -11.55
N PRO A 43 -18.75 -13.92 -12.41
CA PRO A 43 -20.11 -13.40 -12.37
C PRO A 43 -21.12 -14.48 -12.82
N PRO A 44 -22.42 -14.30 -12.55
CA PRO A 44 -23.46 -15.15 -13.12
C PRO A 44 -23.36 -15.23 -14.65
N GLU A 45 -23.56 -16.40 -15.25
CA GLU A 45 -23.31 -16.62 -16.70
C GLU A 45 -24.02 -15.60 -17.60
N LYS A 46 -25.25 -15.24 -17.24
CA LYS A 46 -26.01 -14.23 -17.99
C LYS A 46 -25.32 -12.86 -17.98
N GLU A 47 -24.82 -12.42 -16.84
CA GLU A 47 -24.09 -11.14 -16.71
C GLU A 47 -22.76 -11.20 -17.43
N ARG A 48 -22.08 -12.34 -17.34
CA ARG A 48 -20.83 -12.63 -18.06
C ARG A 48 -21.02 -12.49 -19.58
N GLU A 49 -22.01 -13.17 -20.15
CA GLU A 49 -22.33 -13.12 -21.58
C GLU A 49 -22.74 -11.71 -22.03
N GLN A 50 -23.54 -11.02 -21.21
CA GLN A 50 -23.93 -9.63 -21.49
C GLN A 50 -22.72 -8.71 -21.55
N PHE A 51 -21.80 -8.85 -20.59
CA PHE A 51 -20.55 -8.08 -20.57
C PHE A 51 -19.72 -8.37 -21.83
N ILE A 52 -19.47 -9.64 -22.15
CA ILE A 52 -18.66 -10.02 -23.31
C ILE A 52 -19.25 -9.47 -24.61
N ASN A 53 -20.56 -9.58 -24.79
CA ASN A 53 -21.25 -9.09 -25.99
C ASN A 53 -21.21 -7.56 -26.10
N ALA A 54 -21.37 -6.84 -24.98
CA ALA A 54 -21.34 -5.39 -24.94
C ALA A 54 -19.95 -4.80 -25.23
N HIS A 55 -18.89 -5.60 -25.03
CA HIS A 55 -17.49 -5.13 -25.09
C HIS A 55 -16.70 -5.66 -26.29
N GLN A 56 -17.36 -6.27 -27.27
CA GLN A 56 -16.71 -6.78 -28.49
C GLN A 56 -15.97 -5.69 -29.28
N HIS A 57 -16.40 -4.42 -29.20
CA HIS A 57 -15.73 -3.30 -29.86
C HIS A 57 -14.33 -3.01 -29.30
N LEU A 58 -14.01 -3.52 -28.10
CA LEU A 58 -12.67 -3.40 -27.52
C LEU A 58 -11.62 -4.26 -28.24
N ILE A 59 -12.06 -5.33 -28.92
CA ILE A 59 -11.17 -6.25 -29.64
C ILE A 59 -10.41 -5.50 -30.75
N GLY A 60 -9.13 -5.80 -30.86
CA GLY A 60 -8.23 -5.23 -31.85
C GLY A 60 -6.98 -4.64 -31.22
N ILE A 61 -6.35 -3.72 -31.94
CA ILE A 61 -5.11 -3.08 -31.50
C ILE A 61 -5.45 -1.78 -30.78
N ARG A 62 -4.81 -1.54 -29.64
CA ARG A 62 -4.87 -0.28 -28.91
C ARG A 62 -3.46 0.28 -28.78
N TYR A 63 -3.29 1.49 -29.29
CA TYR A 63 -2.05 2.25 -29.20
C TYR A 63 -2.15 3.19 -28.00
N ILE A 64 -1.17 3.09 -27.10
CA ILE A 64 -1.01 4.02 -25.98
C ILE A 64 0.34 4.70 -26.17
N ASP A 65 0.32 6.04 -26.24
CA ASP A 65 1.54 6.83 -26.44
C ASP A 65 2.60 6.47 -25.38
N GLY A 66 3.81 6.19 -25.84
CA GLY A 66 4.93 5.79 -24.98
C GLY A 66 5.05 4.28 -24.71
N ILE A 67 4.02 3.48 -24.99
CA ILE A 67 4.10 2.01 -24.93
C ILE A 67 4.49 1.48 -26.31
N HIS A 68 5.69 0.91 -26.42
CA HIS A 68 6.25 0.45 -27.70
C HIS A 68 5.45 -0.68 -28.35
N GLU A 69 5.03 -1.67 -27.55
CA GLU A 69 4.21 -2.78 -28.02
C GLU A 69 2.73 -2.47 -27.77
N PRO A 70 1.92 -2.28 -28.82
CA PRO A 70 0.52 -1.94 -28.63
C PRO A 70 -0.23 -3.10 -28.00
N PHE A 71 -1.26 -2.79 -27.22
CA PHE A 71 -2.09 -3.82 -26.62
C PHE A 71 -2.94 -4.50 -27.71
N LYS A 72 -2.77 -5.82 -27.84
CA LYS A 72 -3.66 -6.66 -28.65
C LYS A 72 -4.75 -7.22 -27.75
N ILE A 73 -5.92 -6.62 -27.81
CA ILE A 73 -7.10 -7.09 -27.11
C ILE A 73 -7.77 -8.16 -27.96
N THR A 74 -7.87 -9.37 -27.43
CA THR A 74 -8.51 -10.52 -28.04
C THR A 74 -9.84 -10.83 -27.36
N GLN A 75 -10.62 -11.72 -27.97
CA GLN A 75 -11.82 -12.29 -27.34
C GLN A 75 -11.51 -12.90 -25.96
N ALA A 76 -10.38 -13.63 -25.86
CA ALA A 76 -9.96 -14.25 -24.61
C ALA A 76 -9.61 -13.23 -23.52
N ASP A 77 -9.12 -12.04 -23.88
CA ASP A 77 -8.86 -10.98 -22.91
C ASP A 77 -10.15 -10.39 -22.35
N ILE A 78 -11.20 -10.25 -23.16
CA ILE A 78 -12.52 -9.80 -22.71
C ILE A 78 -13.18 -10.84 -21.80
N GLU A 79 -13.12 -12.12 -22.18
CA GLU A 79 -13.60 -13.23 -21.36
C GLU A 79 -12.85 -13.32 -20.03
N SER A 80 -11.52 -13.19 -20.07
CA SER A 80 -10.66 -13.17 -18.88
C SER A 80 -10.97 -11.97 -18.00
N ALA A 81 -11.22 -10.78 -18.57
CA ALA A 81 -11.61 -9.61 -17.79
C ALA A 81 -12.97 -9.80 -17.12
N ALA A 82 -13.93 -10.40 -17.81
CA ALA A 82 -15.23 -10.74 -17.23
C ALA A 82 -15.09 -11.70 -16.04
N ASP A 83 -14.29 -12.76 -16.21
CA ASP A 83 -14.10 -13.80 -15.19
C ASP A 83 -13.31 -13.32 -13.97
N ASN A 84 -12.37 -12.38 -14.16
CA ASN A 84 -11.44 -11.99 -13.10
C ASN A 84 -11.77 -10.66 -12.43
N PHE A 85 -12.46 -9.74 -13.11
CA PHE A 85 -12.58 -8.35 -12.63
C PHE A 85 -14.01 -7.83 -12.58
N LEU A 86 -14.98 -8.44 -13.28
CA LEU A 86 -16.34 -7.88 -13.34
C LEU A 86 -16.99 -7.78 -11.96
N VAL A 87 -16.92 -8.85 -11.16
CA VAL A 87 -17.49 -8.88 -9.81
C VAL A 87 -16.78 -7.88 -8.90
N ALA A 88 -15.46 -7.76 -8.99
CA ALA A 88 -14.69 -6.78 -8.23
C ALA A 88 -15.09 -5.33 -8.57
N VAL A 89 -15.29 -5.01 -9.86
CA VAL A 89 -15.74 -3.68 -10.29
C VAL A 89 -17.19 -3.40 -9.85
N GLN A 90 -18.07 -4.40 -9.92
CA GLN A 90 -19.44 -4.28 -9.40
C GLN A 90 -19.45 -3.99 -7.90
N GLU A 91 -18.58 -4.65 -7.12
CA GLU A 91 -18.45 -4.39 -5.68
C GLU A 91 -17.86 -3.00 -5.38
N ALA A 92 -16.87 -2.55 -6.18
CA ALA A 92 -16.37 -1.18 -6.11
C ALA A 92 -17.49 -0.16 -6.34
N LYS A 93 -18.32 -0.39 -7.36
CA LYS A 93 -19.47 0.47 -7.68
C LYS A 93 -20.50 0.49 -6.55
N LYS A 94 -20.88 -0.67 -6.02
CA LYS A 94 -21.83 -0.78 -4.91
C LYS A 94 -21.35 -0.01 -3.67
N THR A 95 -20.08 -0.16 -3.31
CA THR A 95 -19.47 0.55 -2.18
C THR A 95 -19.38 2.05 -2.44
N PHE A 96 -18.97 2.44 -3.65
CA PHE A 96 -18.94 3.83 -4.09
C PHE A 96 -20.32 4.51 -3.98
N ASP A 97 -21.40 3.83 -4.39
CA ASP A 97 -22.75 4.39 -4.32
C ASP A 97 -23.22 4.60 -2.89
N LEU A 98 -22.85 3.70 -1.97
CA LEU A 98 -23.11 3.88 -0.54
C LEU A 98 -22.38 5.12 0.01
N ILE A 99 -21.09 5.28 -0.32
CA ILE A 99 -20.30 6.47 0.06
C ILE A 99 -20.92 7.74 -0.53
N GLN A 100 -21.23 7.74 -1.82
CA GLN A 100 -21.81 8.88 -2.52
C GLN A 100 -23.16 9.30 -1.91
N SER A 101 -24.02 8.33 -1.59
CA SER A 101 -25.30 8.56 -0.95
C SER A 101 -25.13 9.22 0.42
N ALA A 102 -24.17 8.73 1.21
CA ALA A 102 -23.90 9.27 2.54
C ALA A 102 -23.21 10.65 2.53
N LYS A 103 -22.32 10.90 1.55
CA LYS A 103 -21.57 12.16 1.45
C LYS A 103 -22.36 13.29 0.79
N GLY A 104 -23.32 12.97 -0.08
CA GLY A 104 -24.05 13.95 -0.87
C GLY A 104 -23.09 14.82 -1.68
N ASP A 105 -23.21 16.14 -1.54
CA ASP A 105 -22.38 17.12 -2.26
C ASP A 105 -21.01 17.38 -1.61
N THR A 106 -20.72 16.74 -0.46
CA THR A 106 -19.44 16.89 0.21
C THR A 106 -18.33 16.28 -0.64
N TYR A 107 -17.20 16.98 -0.78
CA TYR A 107 -16.05 16.44 -1.47
C TYR A 107 -15.50 15.19 -0.75
N PHE A 108 -15.17 14.17 -1.52
CA PHE A 108 -14.42 13.00 -1.08
C PHE A 108 -13.57 12.44 -2.23
N SER A 109 -12.58 11.63 -1.89
CA SER A 109 -11.71 10.92 -2.82
C SER A 109 -11.94 9.41 -2.75
N ILE A 110 -11.85 8.74 -3.90
CA ILE A 110 -11.98 7.28 -3.99
C ILE A 110 -10.69 6.66 -4.50
N GLU A 111 -10.23 5.64 -3.81
CA GLU A 111 -9.27 4.65 -4.30
C GLU A 111 -9.98 3.31 -4.53
N VAL A 112 -9.60 2.59 -5.59
CA VAL A 112 -9.90 1.17 -5.73
C VAL A 112 -8.60 0.39 -5.60
N SER A 113 -8.56 -0.56 -4.65
CA SER A 113 -7.40 -1.39 -4.34
C SER A 113 -7.57 -2.83 -4.78
N MET A 114 -6.53 -3.35 -5.42
CA MET A 114 -6.43 -4.71 -5.97
C MET A 114 -5.09 -5.37 -5.61
N ASP A 115 -4.35 -4.81 -4.65
CA ASP A 115 -2.96 -5.16 -4.35
C ASP A 115 -2.80 -6.36 -3.40
N GLU A 116 -3.87 -6.81 -2.75
CA GLU A 116 -3.86 -7.96 -1.82
C GLU A 116 -4.13 -9.31 -2.50
N VAL A 117 -3.56 -9.51 -3.70
CA VAL A 117 -3.63 -10.78 -4.45
C VAL A 117 -2.25 -11.36 -4.76
N GLU A 118 -2.23 -12.65 -5.11
CA GLU A 118 -0.99 -13.37 -5.46
C GLU A 118 -0.39 -12.91 -6.79
N ALA A 119 -1.22 -12.74 -7.82
CA ALA A 119 -0.77 -12.42 -9.17
C ALA A 119 -0.87 -10.92 -9.47
N PRO A 120 0.19 -10.28 -9.99
CA PRO A 120 0.13 -8.88 -10.40
C PRO A 120 -0.83 -8.68 -11.58
N GLN A 121 -1.44 -7.49 -11.66
CA GLN A 121 -2.18 -7.10 -12.85
C GLN A 121 -1.20 -6.58 -13.90
N THR A 122 -1.32 -7.07 -15.13
CA THR A 122 -0.58 -6.52 -16.27
C THR A 122 -1.12 -5.14 -16.67
N PRO A 123 -0.34 -4.31 -17.38
CA PRO A 123 -0.81 -3.01 -17.88
C PRO A 123 -2.06 -3.11 -18.78
N LEU A 124 -2.22 -4.20 -19.55
CA LEU A 124 -3.43 -4.45 -20.33
C LEU A 124 -4.64 -4.73 -19.44
N GLN A 125 -4.46 -5.52 -18.36
CA GLN A 125 -5.52 -5.76 -17.39
C GLN A 125 -5.89 -4.47 -16.66
N LEU A 126 -4.92 -3.65 -16.26
CA LEU A 126 -5.17 -2.33 -15.66
C LEU A 126 -5.97 -1.43 -16.60
N TYR A 127 -5.65 -1.42 -17.89
CA TYR A 127 -6.44 -0.71 -18.91
C TYR A 127 -7.90 -1.18 -18.95
N LEU A 128 -8.14 -2.50 -18.96
CA LEU A 128 -9.50 -3.06 -18.97
C LEU A 128 -10.24 -2.74 -17.66
N ILE A 129 -9.57 -2.82 -16.50
CA ILE A 129 -10.13 -2.46 -15.19
C ILE A 129 -10.58 -1.00 -15.17
N LEU A 130 -9.72 -0.07 -15.63
CA LEU A 130 -10.07 1.34 -15.73
C LEU A 130 -11.23 1.58 -16.70
N TYR A 131 -11.27 0.87 -17.83
CA TYR A 131 -12.40 0.94 -18.74
C TYR A 131 -13.71 0.54 -18.05
N MET A 132 -13.71 -0.60 -17.33
CA MET A 132 -14.87 -1.08 -16.59
C MET A 132 -15.28 -0.09 -15.48
N LEU A 133 -14.35 0.39 -14.65
CA LEU A 133 -14.65 1.37 -13.61
C LEU A 133 -15.28 2.65 -14.18
N SER A 134 -14.78 3.11 -15.33
CA SER A 134 -15.34 4.26 -16.04
C SER A 134 -16.78 4.00 -16.52
N GLU A 135 -17.05 2.83 -17.13
CA GLU A 135 -18.40 2.46 -17.59
C GLU A 135 -19.40 2.33 -16.45
N PHE A 136 -19.00 1.71 -15.34
CA PHE A 136 -19.83 1.60 -14.14
C PHE A 136 -20.00 2.94 -13.40
N GLY A 137 -19.29 3.99 -13.82
CA GLY A 137 -19.38 5.33 -13.24
C GLY A 137 -18.71 5.45 -11.87
N VAL A 138 -17.72 4.61 -11.58
CA VAL A 138 -16.91 4.70 -10.35
C VAL A 138 -15.88 5.82 -10.53
N ARG A 139 -16.05 6.93 -9.80
CA ARG A 139 -15.21 8.13 -9.93
C ARG A 139 -13.89 7.97 -9.15
N VAL A 140 -12.99 7.12 -9.63
CA VAL A 140 -11.70 6.89 -8.97
C VAL A 140 -10.76 8.08 -9.09
N ASN A 141 -10.09 8.42 -7.99
CA ASN A 141 -9.00 9.39 -7.91
C ASN A 141 -7.65 8.70 -7.85
N THR A 142 -7.60 7.50 -7.28
CA THR A 142 -6.39 6.67 -7.24
C THR A 142 -6.74 5.22 -7.51
N ILE A 143 -5.79 4.46 -8.05
CA ILE A 143 -5.92 3.02 -8.28
C ILE A 143 -4.65 2.32 -7.81
N ALA A 144 -4.81 1.25 -7.03
CA ALA A 144 -3.72 0.48 -6.46
C ALA A 144 -3.71 -0.93 -7.06
N PRO A 145 -3.00 -1.16 -8.18
CA PRO A 145 -2.78 -2.50 -8.68
C PRO A 145 -1.74 -3.25 -7.84
N LYS A 146 -1.71 -4.57 -7.99
CA LYS A 146 -0.60 -5.41 -7.56
C LYS A 146 0.54 -5.30 -8.57
N PHE A 147 1.70 -4.83 -8.12
CA PHE A 147 2.95 -4.85 -8.87
C PHE A 147 3.66 -6.20 -8.81
N SER A 148 4.49 -6.46 -9.82
CA SER A 148 5.42 -7.59 -9.86
C SER A 148 6.46 -7.49 -8.73
N GLY A 149 7.04 -8.64 -8.37
CA GLY A 149 8.00 -8.75 -7.26
C GLY A 149 7.33 -8.72 -5.88
N LYS A 150 8.14 -8.57 -4.82
CA LYS A 150 7.67 -8.65 -3.43
C LYS A 150 7.76 -7.31 -2.71
N PHE A 151 6.61 -6.84 -2.26
CA PHE A 151 6.45 -5.63 -1.46
C PHE A 151 6.31 -5.96 0.03
N ASN A 152 7.28 -6.71 0.55
CA ASN A 152 7.26 -7.18 1.93
C ASN A 152 7.19 -6.01 2.93
N LYS A 153 6.44 -6.20 4.02
CA LYS A 153 6.24 -5.15 5.03
C LYS A 153 7.57 -4.82 5.74
N GLY A 154 7.86 -3.54 5.94
CA GLY A 154 9.03 -3.06 6.68
C GLY A 154 10.40 -3.24 6.01
N VAL A 155 10.49 -3.77 4.81
CA VAL A 155 11.76 -3.99 4.10
C VAL A 155 11.71 -3.51 2.66
N ASP A 156 12.88 -3.50 2.01
CA ASP A 156 13.05 -3.08 0.62
C ASP A 156 12.39 -4.07 -0.36
N TYR A 157 12.20 -3.61 -1.59
CA TYR A 157 11.68 -4.43 -2.68
C TYR A 157 12.58 -5.62 -2.98
N VAL A 158 11.97 -6.76 -3.29
CA VAL A 158 12.66 -7.97 -3.78
C VAL A 158 12.08 -8.36 -5.13
N GLY A 159 12.87 -8.19 -6.18
CA GLY A 159 12.50 -8.52 -7.55
C GLY A 159 13.45 -7.87 -8.54
N ASP A 160 13.05 -7.89 -9.81
CA ASP A 160 13.77 -7.23 -10.89
C ASP A 160 13.37 -5.74 -10.95
N LEU A 161 14.36 -4.85 -10.84
CA LEU A 161 14.16 -3.40 -10.86
C LEU A 161 13.84 -2.88 -12.27
N GLU A 162 14.42 -3.47 -13.31
CA GLU A 162 14.16 -3.07 -14.70
C GLU A 162 12.75 -3.50 -15.11
N ALA A 163 12.33 -4.69 -14.67
CA ALA A 163 10.96 -5.15 -14.86
C ALA A 163 9.94 -4.23 -14.16
N PHE A 164 10.21 -3.84 -12.90
CA PHE A 164 9.37 -2.88 -12.18
C PHE A 164 9.35 -1.50 -12.86
N GLU A 165 10.50 -0.99 -13.31
CA GLU A 165 10.58 0.30 -14.02
C GLU A 165 9.68 0.29 -15.27
N LYS A 166 9.76 -0.78 -16.07
CA LYS A 166 8.93 -0.95 -17.25
C LYS A 166 7.44 -1.06 -16.90
N GLU A 167 7.08 -1.89 -15.92
CA GLU A 167 5.70 -2.08 -15.46
C GLU A 167 5.09 -0.77 -14.96
N PHE A 168 5.77 -0.09 -14.02
CA PHE A 168 5.32 1.18 -13.45
C PHE A 168 5.18 2.27 -14.51
N GLU A 169 6.13 2.36 -15.47
CA GLU A 169 6.02 3.31 -16.58
C GLU A 169 4.80 3.03 -17.45
N GLN A 170 4.56 1.76 -17.81
CA GLN A 170 3.41 1.38 -18.61
C GLN A 170 2.09 1.66 -17.88
N ASP A 171 2.00 1.40 -16.58
CA ASP A 171 0.82 1.71 -15.79
C ASP A 171 0.55 3.22 -15.73
N VAL A 172 1.59 4.04 -15.54
CA VAL A 172 1.48 5.51 -15.61
C VAL A 172 0.94 5.96 -16.97
N LEU A 173 1.44 5.38 -18.07
CA LEU A 173 0.97 5.68 -19.42
C LEU A 173 -0.49 5.24 -19.66
N VAL A 174 -0.88 4.10 -19.10
CA VAL A 174 -2.28 3.63 -19.11
C VAL A 174 -3.20 4.61 -18.37
N LEU A 175 -2.80 5.10 -17.20
CA LEU A 175 -3.55 6.12 -16.46
C LEU A 175 -3.67 7.42 -17.26
N ASN A 176 -2.58 7.87 -17.89
CA ASN A 176 -2.57 9.07 -18.73
C ASN A 176 -3.48 8.92 -19.96
N TYR A 177 -3.55 7.73 -20.55
CA TYR A 177 -4.52 7.41 -21.60
C TYR A 177 -5.95 7.47 -21.04
N ALA A 178 -6.21 6.84 -19.89
CA ALA A 178 -7.53 6.80 -19.27
C ALA A 178 -8.06 8.21 -18.97
N LYS A 179 -7.22 9.13 -18.48
CA LYS A 179 -7.59 10.55 -18.26
C LYS A 179 -8.05 11.29 -19.53
N LYS A 180 -7.60 10.87 -20.71
CA LYS A 180 -7.93 11.52 -22.00
C LYS A 180 -9.12 10.87 -22.70
N HIS A 181 -9.30 9.57 -22.49
CA HIS A 181 -10.20 8.74 -23.31
C HIS A 181 -11.32 8.06 -22.51
N MET A 182 -11.30 8.15 -21.18
CA MET A 182 -12.30 7.57 -20.28
C MET A 182 -12.84 8.66 -19.33
N ASN A 183 -13.91 8.36 -18.60
CA ASN A 183 -14.59 9.31 -17.72
C ASN A 183 -13.88 9.47 -16.36
N PHE A 184 -12.61 9.87 -16.39
CA PHE A 184 -11.80 10.11 -15.18
C PHE A 184 -11.34 11.56 -15.05
N SER A 185 -11.11 11.96 -13.80
CA SER A 185 -10.48 13.24 -13.48
C SER A 185 -9.01 13.24 -13.90
N GLN A 186 -8.50 14.43 -14.27
CA GLN A 186 -7.06 14.63 -14.48
C GLN A 186 -6.23 14.33 -13.22
N ALA A 187 -6.87 14.32 -12.06
CA ALA A 187 -6.27 13.97 -10.79
C ALA A 187 -6.05 12.46 -10.56
N LEU A 188 -6.39 11.57 -11.51
CA LEU A 188 -6.15 10.12 -11.39
C LEU A 188 -4.66 9.81 -11.14
N LYS A 189 -4.35 9.02 -10.11
CA LYS A 189 -2.97 8.67 -9.72
C LYS A 189 -2.80 7.17 -9.54
N LEU A 190 -1.58 6.72 -9.76
CA LEU A 190 -1.16 5.37 -9.40
C LEU A 190 -0.86 5.34 -7.91
N SER A 191 -1.34 4.31 -7.22
CA SER A 191 -1.16 4.13 -5.79
C SER A 191 -0.25 2.95 -5.50
N VAL A 192 0.77 3.17 -4.68
CA VAL A 192 1.73 2.15 -4.25
C VAL A 192 1.45 1.80 -2.80
N HIS A 193 0.75 0.67 -2.62
CA HIS A 193 0.53 0.06 -1.33
C HIS A 193 1.77 -0.66 -0.83
N SER A 194 1.86 -0.82 0.49
CA SER A 194 3.09 -1.31 1.15
C SER A 194 4.35 -0.54 0.71
N GLY A 195 4.17 0.74 0.35
CA GLY A 195 5.16 1.55 -0.35
C GLY A 195 6.27 2.09 0.55
N SER A 196 6.10 2.04 1.88
CA SER A 196 7.17 2.36 2.82
C SER A 196 8.36 1.42 2.67
N ASP A 197 9.54 1.95 2.94
CA ASP A 197 10.81 1.22 2.99
C ASP A 197 11.27 0.65 1.63
N LYS A 198 10.60 0.94 0.51
CA LYS A 198 11.00 0.48 -0.84
C LYS A 198 12.07 1.37 -1.48
N PHE A 199 13.14 1.65 -0.75
CA PHE A 199 14.15 2.65 -1.12
C PHE A 199 14.80 2.40 -2.48
N SER A 200 14.95 1.14 -2.90
CA SER A 200 15.46 0.81 -4.24
C SER A 200 14.52 1.27 -5.37
N LEU A 201 13.22 1.41 -5.11
CA LEU A 201 12.22 1.83 -6.08
C LEU A 201 12.07 3.36 -6.17
N TYR A 202 12.41 4.11 -5.13
CA TYR A 202 12.12 5.55 -5.08
C TYR A 202 12.79 6.36 -6.20
N PRO A 203 14.07 6.12 -6.56
CA PRO A 203 14.69 6.81 -7.71
C PRO A 203 13.98 6.52 -9.03
N ILE A 204 13.51 5.28 -9.21
CA ILE A 204 12.76 4.86 -10.41
C ILE A 204 11.41 5.58 -10.46
N ILE A 205 10.66 5.52 -9.36
CA ILE A 205 9.35 6.19 -9.23
C ILE A 205 9.49 7.69 -9.46
N ASN A 206 10.42 8.37 -8.77
CA ASN A 206 10.66 9.81 -8.92
C ASN A 206 10.96 10.21 -10.37
N LYS A 207 11.87 9.47 -11.03
CA LYS A 207 12.21 9.69 -12.44
C LYS A 207 10.98 9.58 -13.33
N LEU A 208 10.16 8.54 -13.15
CA LEU A 208 9.02 8.27 -14.02
C LEU A 208 7.85 9.23 -13.78
N ILE A 209 7.54 9.58 -12.53
CA ILE A 209 6.48 10.55 -12.24
C ILE A 209 6.84 11.95 -12.79
N LYS A 210 8.11 12.35 -12.73
CA LYS A 210 8.58 13.60 -13.35
C LYS A 210 8.55 13.53 -14.88
N LYS A 211 9.05 12.43 -15.46
CA LYS A 211 9.09 12.23 -16.92
C LYS A 211 7.70 12.38 -17.55
N HIS A 212 6.66 11.90 -16.86
CA HIS A 212 5.30 11.82 -17.39
C HIS A 212 4.30 12.78 -16.76
N ASP A 213 4.78 13.72 -15.92
CA ASP A 213 3.93 14.63 -15.12
C ASP A 213 2.79 13.88 -14.39
N ALA A 214 3.16 12.77 -13.76
CA ALA A 214 2.21 11.84 -13.16
C ALA A 214 2.06 12.10 -11.66
N GLY A 215 0.82 11.99 -11.15
CA GLY A 215 0.58 11.95 -9.72
C GLY A 215 0.92 10.57 -9.14
N LEU A 216 1.44 10.56 -7.91
CA LEU A 216 1.67 9.37 -7.10
C LEU A 216 0.84 9.43 -5.82
N HIS A 217 0.28 8.29 -5.42
CA HIS A 217 -0.16 8.05 -4.05
C HIS A 217 0.72 6.94 -3.45
N LEU A 218 1.26 7.13 -2.25
CA LEU A 218 2.11 6.13 -1.61
C LEU A 218 1.65 5.95 -0.17
N LYS A 219 1.36 4.70 0.21
CA LYS A 219 0.86 4.38 1.54
C LYS A 219 1.97 3.89 2.46
N THR A 220 2.03 4.52 3.63
CA THR A 220 2.90 4.13 4.74
C THR A 220 2.06 4.01 6.02
N ALA A 221 2.33 3.00 6.84
CA ALA A 221 1.71 2.89 8.17
C ALA A 221 2.68 2.27 9.17
N GLY A 222 2.97 0.97 9.01
CA GLY A 222 3.78 0.23 9.98
C GLY A 222 5.24 0.67 10.10
N THR A 223 5.79 1.39 9.10
CA THR A 223 7.14 1.98 9.23
C THR A 223 7.18 3.05 10.33
N THR A 224 6.12 3.85 10.50
CA THR A 224 6.02 4.85 11.58
C THR A 224 6.10 4.18 12.94
N TRP A 225 5.35 3.09 13.11
CA TRP A 225 5.39 2.23 14.30
C TRP A 225 6.80 1.68 14.58
N LEU A 226 7.52 1.25 13.54
CA LEU A 226 8.90 0.75 13.69
C LEU A 226 9.86 1.87 14.12
N GLU A 227 9.68 3.09 13.63
CA GLU A 227 10.50 4.23 14.04
C GLU A 227 10.19 4.70 15.47
N GLU A 228 8.95 4.55 15.93
CA GLU A 228 8.61 4.70 17.36
C GLU A 228 9.36 3.69 18.23
N LEU A 229 9.40 2.41 17.82
CA LEU A 229 10.18 1.38 18.51
C LEU A 229 11.69 1.66 18.50
N ILE A 230 12.23 2.17 17.39
CA ILE A 230 13.64 2.56 17.27
C ILE A 230 13.95 3.72 18.23
N GLY A 231 13.09 4.73 18.27
CA GLY A 231 13.23 5.87 19.19
C GLY A 231 13.10 5.47 20.66
N LEU A 232 12.20 4.55 20.98
CA LEU A 232 12.10 3.95 22.32
C LEU A 232 13.36 3.17 22.69
N SER A 233 13.86 2.34 21.77
CA SER A 233 15.09 1.56 21.96
C SER A 233 16.27 2.48 22.25
N GLY A 234 16.49 3.51 21.43
CA GLY A 234 17.60 4.45 21.58
C GLY A 234 17.50 5.39 22.79
N SER A 235 16.36 5.42 23.50
CA SER A 235 16.20 6.24 24.71
C SER A 235 16.75 5.59 25.98
N GLU A 236 17.21 4.33 25.90
CA GLU A 236 17.66 3.53 27.05
C GLU A 236 16.57 3.40 28.15
N GLY A 237 16.92 2.82 29.31
CA GLY A 237 16.03 2.76 30.47
C GLY A 237 14.69 2.08 30.18
N THR A 238 13.59 2.72 30.60
CA THR A 238 12.23 2.16 30.47
C THR A 238 11.79 1.99 29.02
N GLY A 239 12.19 2.89 28.12
CA GLY A 239 11.92 2.77 26.69
C GLY A 239 12.58 1.54 26.07
N LEU A 240 13.84 1.29 26.41
CA LEU A 240 14.54 0.08 25.97
C LEU A 240 13.91 -1.18 26.56
N THR A 241 13.62 -1.20 27.87
CA THR A 241 12.94 -2.33 28.51
C THR A 241 11.64 -2.66 27.77
N MET A 242 10.82 -1.65 27.47
CA MET A 242 9.57 -1.84 26.74
C MET A 242 9.77 -2.41 25.34
N ALA A 243 10.71 -1.86 24.56
CA ALA A 243 11.01 -2.34 23.21
C ALA A 243 11.47 -3.82 23.21
N LYS A 244 12.32 -4.20 24.18
CA LYS A 244 12.77 -5.60 24.36
C LYS A 244 11.60 -6.51 24.73
N GLU A 245 10.74 -6.10 25.64
CA GLU A 245 9.57 -6.90 26.05
C GLU A 245 8.56 -7.09 24.91
N ILE A 246 8.36 -6.06 24.07
CA ILE A 246 7.54 -6.19 22.85
C ILE A 246 8.13 -7.26 21.92
N TYR A 247 9.44 -7.23 21.69
CA TYR A 247 10.10 -8.24 20.86
C TYR A 247 9.97 -9.66 21.43
N LYS A 248 10.21 -9.85 22.74
CA LYS A 248 10.10 -11.18 23.36
C LYS A 248 8.68 -11.75 23.22
N LYS A 249 7.66 -10.93 23.51
CA LYS A 249 6.26 -11.32 23.32
C LYS A 249 5.93 -11.59 21.85
N ALA A 250 6.53 -10.84 20.93
CA ALA A 250 6.36 -11.05 19.50
C ALA A 250 6.93 -12.40 19.07
N LEU A 251 8.11 -12.75 19.57
CA LEU A 251 8.75 -14.03 19.31
C LEU A 251 7.91 -15.20 19.83
N ASP A 252 7.40 -15.09 21.07
CA ASP A 252 6.53 -16.10 21.68
C ASP A 252 5.21 -16.28 20.92
N ARG A 253 4.69 -15.21 20.30
CA ARG A 253 3.42 -15.19 19.56
C ARG A 253 3.61 -15.10 18.05
N TYR A 254 4.76 -15.56 17.55
CA TYR A 254 5.13 -15.42 16.14
C TYR A 254 4.02 -15.86 15.18
N ASP A 255 3.47 -17.06 15.38
CA ASP A 255 2.51 -17.64 14.43
C ASP A 255 1.19 -16.86 14.43
N GLU A 256 0.77 -16.34 15.59
CA GLU A 256 -0.44 -15.50 15.70
C GLU A 256 -0.26 -14.17 14.93
N LEU A 257 0.88 -13.51 15.13
CA LEU A 257 1.12 -12.15 14.63
C LEU A 257 1.51 -12.12 13.15
N THR A 258 2.11 -13.18 12.62
CA THR A 258 2.57 -13.23 11.22
C THR A 258 1.56 -13.86 10.27
N LYS A 259 0.67 -14.74 10.76
CA LYS A 259 -0.31 -15.45 9.90
C LYS A 259 -1.16 -14.53 9.02
N PRO A 260 -1.73 -13.40 9.52
CA PRO A 260 -2.52 -12.50 8.67
C PRO A 260 -1.70 -11.83 7.55
N TYR A 261 -0.37 -11.79 7.71
CA TYR A 261 0.55 -11.12 6.80
C TYR A 261 1.42 -12.11 6.00
N ALA A 262 1.07 -13.41 5.98
CA ALA A 262 1.94 -14.45 5.44
C ALA A 262 2.40 -14.19 4.00
N MET A 263 1.55 -13.58 3.15
CA MET A 263 1.88 -13.23 1.76
C MET A 263 2.80 -12.00 1.63
N ALA A 264 2.97 -11.22 2.70
CA ALA A 264 3.72 -9.96 2.73
C ALA A 264 4.93 -9.99 3.70
N LEU A 265 5.34 -11.18 4.13
CA LEU A 265 6.48 -11.41 5.01
C LEU A 265 7.45 -12.43 4.41
N ASP A 266 8.73 -12.31 4.77
CA ASP A 266 9.79 -13.25 4.35
C ASP A 266 10.76 -13.44 5.52
N ILE A 267 10.22 -14.05 6.58
CA ILE A 267 10.93 -14.22 7.84
C ILE A 267 11.51 -15.64 7.92
N ASP A 268 12.84 -15.71 8.04
CA ASP A 268 13.54 -16.90 8.48
C ASP A 268 13.58 -16.92 10.02
N LYS A 269 12.82 -17.83 10.64
CA LYS A 269 12.76 -17.98 12.11
C LYS A 269 14.15 -18.26 12.72
N GLY A 270 15.05 -18.93 11.99
CA GLY A 270 16.41 -19.22 12.46
C GLY A 270 17.31 -18.00 12.55
N LYS A 271 16.90 -16.87 11.96
CA LYS A 271 17.60 -15.58 12.01
C LYS A 271 16.99 -14.60 13.00
N LEU A 272 15.97 -15.01 13.75
CA LEU A 272 15.45 -14.24 14.87
C LEU A 272 16.38 -14.39 16.07
N LEU A 273 16.44 -13.33 16.87
CA LEU A 273 17.25 -13.25 18.09
C LEU A 273 16.54 -13.97 19.24
N SER A 274 17.29 -14.68 20.07
CA SER A 274 16.76 -15.22 21.32
C SER A 274 16.48 -14.11 22.35
N PRO A 275 15.59 -14.35 23.32
CA PRO A 275 15.35 -13.40 24.42
C PRO A 275 16.64 -13.01 25.17
N HIS A 276 17.54 -13.98 25.38
CA HIS A 276 18.81 -13.75 26.07
C HIS A 276 19.76 -12.82 25.30
N GLU A 277 19.86 -12.96 23.98
CA GLU A 277 20.63 -12.04 23.14
C GLU A 277 20.09 -10.61 23.24
N VAL A 278 18.76 -10.47 23.14
CA VAL A 278 18.10 -9.16 23.22
C VAL A 278 18.28 -8.50 24.59
N ASP A 279 18.27 -9.27 25.67
CA ASP A 279 18.51 -8.74 27.02
C ASP A 279 19.90 -8.12 27.18
N ALA A 280 20.91 -8.65 26.49
CA ALA A 280 22.28 -8.15 26.54
C ALA A 280 22.52 -6.86 25.72
N PHE A 281 21.59 -6.46 24.84
CA PHE A 281 21.80 -5.30 23.97
C PHE A 281 21.61 -3.96 24.67
N THR A 282 22.43 -2.97 24.29
CA THR A 282 22.13 -1.56 24.55
C THR A 282 21.00 -1.09 23.64
N GLY A 283 20.43 0.06 23.96
CA GLY A 283 19.39 0.69 23.16
C GLY A 283 19.83 1.00 21.74
N GLU A 284 21.02 1.57 21.59
CA GLU A 284 21.62 1.82 20.27
C GLU A 284 21.83 0.53 19.46
N HIS A 285 22.29 -0.55 20.10
CA HIS A 285 22.48 -1.82 19.40
C HIS A 285 21.13 -2.35 18.90
N PHE A 286 20.11 -2.35 19.74
CA PHE A 286 18.79 -2.84 19.37
C PHE A 286 18.12 -1.96 18.30
N ALA A 287 18.27 -0.65 18.40
CA ALA A 287 17.81 0.30 17.38
C ALA A 287 18.44 0.03 16.01
N ARG A 288 19.75 -0.27 15.93
CA ARG A 288 20.45 -0.61 14.68
C ARG A 288 19.97 -1.91 14.05
N ILE A 289 19.57 -2.89 14.87
CA ILE A 289 18.98 -4.15 14.39
C ILE A 289 17.65 -3.88 13.67
N ILE A 290 16.81 -3.00 14.24
CA ILE A 290 15.46 -2.71 13.74
C ILE A 290 15.49 -1.70 12.59
N ARG A 291 16.39 -0.72 12.61
CA ARG A 291 16.44 0.37 11.62
C ARG A 291 16.75 -0.19 10.25
N HIS A 292 15.90 0.14 9.27
CA HIS A 292 16.10 -0.32 7.91
C HIS A 292 17.33 0.32 7.27
N ASN A 293 18.50 -0.27 7.46
CA ASN A 293 19.74 0.18 6.85
C ASN A 293 20.50 -1.03 6.31
N ARG A 294 20.32 -1.34 5.03
CA ARG A 294 20.96 -2.49 4.36
C ARG A 294 22.49 -2.44 4.36
N ARG A 295 23.09 -1.28 4.66
CA ARG A 295 24.55 -1.11 4.77
C ARG A 295 25.07 -1.31 6.20
N ASP A 296 24.18 -1.34 7.19
CA ASP A 296 24.56 -1.65 8.58
C ASP A 296 24.58 -3.16 8.78
N GLU A 297 25.74 -3.70 9.15
CA GLU A 297 25.92 -5.12 9.44
C GLU A 297 25.01 -5.65 10.57
N LYS A 298 24.48 -4.76 11.41
CA LYS A 298 23.56 -5.12 12.49
C LYS A 298 22.11 -5.23 12.04
N PHE A 299 21.75 -4.61 10.92
CA PHE A 299 20.37 -4.61 10.45
C PHE A 299 19.89 -6.04 10.21
N ASN A 300 18.77 -6.40 10.84
CA ASN A 300 18.15 -7.71 10.68
C ASN A 300 16.73 -7.53 10.09
N PRO A 301 16.54 -7.82 8.79
CA PRO A 301 15.24 -7.66 8.15
C PRO A 301 14.17 -8.56 8.77
N HIS A 302 14.54 -9.74 9.28
CA HIS A 302 13.60 -10.70 9.88
C HIS A 302 13.05 -10.18 11.21
N VAL A 303 13.91 -9.56 12.04
CA VAL A 303 13.50 -8.90 13.29
C VAL A 303 12.60 -7.71 12.99
N ARG A 304 12.96 -6.86 12.01
CA ARG A 304 12.13 -5.71 11.62
C ARG A 304 10.75 -6.16 11.12
N GLN A 305 10.68 -7.21 10.32
CA GLN A 305 9.42 -7.77 9.82
C GLN A 305 8.54 -8.35 10.93
N LEU A 306 9.10 -9.10 11.88
CA LEU A 306 8.36 -9.56 13.04
C LEU A 306 7.78 -8.39 13.85
N LEU A 307 8.62 -7.39 14.14
CA LEU A 307 8.17 -6.20 14.87
C LEU A 307 7.12 -5.39 14.09
N HIS A 308 7.18 -5.37 12.77
CA HIS A 308 6.20 -4.68 11.93
C HIS A 308 4.77 -5.19 12.16
N THR A 309 4.60 -6.48 12.44
CA THR A 309 3.28 -7.08 12.71
C THR A 309 2.97 -7.21 14.20
N SER A 310 3.86 -6.70 15.06
CA SER A 310 3.76 -6.81 16.52
C SER A 310 3.11 -5.60 17.20
N TYR A 311 2.59 -4.63 16.44
CA TYR A 311 1.90 -3.45 16.97
C TYR A 311 0.71 -3.81 17.89
N LYS A 312 0.09 -4.99 17.69
CA LYS A 312 -0.95 -5.53 18.59
C LYS A 312 -0.45 -5.65 20.04
N ILE A 313 0.80 -6.06 20.25
CA ILE A 313 1.38 -6.15 21.59
C ILE A 313 1.47 -4.77 22.24
N ALA A 314 1.85 -3.74 21.48
CA ALA A 314 1.90 -2.37 22.00
C ALA A 314 0.53 -1.86 22.41
N ALA A 315 -0.51 -2.18 21.62
CA ALA A 315 -1.89 -1.88 21.97
C ALA A 315 -2.33 -2.58 23.27
N GLU A 316 -1.92 -3.83 23.50
CA GLU A 316 -2.19 -4.57 24.73
C GLU A 316 -1.50 -3.97 25.97
N PHE A 317 -0.34 -3.31 25.81
CA PHE A 317 0.29 -2.53 26.88
C PHE A 317 -0.48 -1.24 27.22
N GLY A 318 -1.37 -0.78 26.33
CA GLY A 318 -2.28 0.35 26.56
C GLY A 318 -1.58 1.60 27.10
N GLY A 319 -2.05 2.09 28.25
CA GLY A 319 -1.54 3.31 28.87
C GLY A 319 -0.05 3.27 29.24
N ALA A 320 0.52 2.09 29.48
CA ALA A 320 1.96 1.97 29.75
C ALA A 320 2.76 2.35 28.50
N PHE A 321 2.35 1.84 27.33
CA PHE A 321 3.01 2.13 26.06
C PHE A 321 2.90 3.62 25.68
N THR A 322 1.70 4.20 25.75
CA THR A 322 1.52 5.62 25.41
C THR A 322 2.22 6.57 26.38
N SER A 323 2.43 6.16 27.63
CA SER A 323 3.23 6.90 28.60
C SER A 323 4.71 6.95 28.21
N GLU A 324 5.28 5.83 27.74
CA GLU A 324 6.66 5.81 27.24
C GLU A 324 6.80 6.65 25.96
N LEU A 325 5.82 6.60 25.05
CA LEU A 325 5.80 7.48 23.87
C LEU A 325 5.85 8.96 24.27
N THR A 326 5.09 9.34 25.29
CA THR A 326 5.09 10.73 25.79
C THR A 326 6.42 11.10 26.45
N ARG A 327 6.99 10.20 27.26
CA ARG A 327 8.25 10.42 27.96
C ARG A 327 9.43 10.57 27.00
N HIS A 328 9.45 9.76 25.94
CA HIS A 328 10.56 9.67 24.98
C HIS A 328 10.27 10.40 23.65
N ARG A 329 9.22 11.23 23.64
CA ARG A 329 8.70 11.93 22.46
C ARG A 329 9.77 12.61 21.61
N ALA A 330 10.66 13.39 22.22
CA ALA A 330 11.66 14.16 21.48
C ALA A 330 12.61 13.28 20.66
N ASN A 331 12.98 12.09 21.17
CA ASN A 331 13.82 11.15 20.43
C ASN A 331 13.01 10.44 19.33
N ILE A 332 11.80 10.00 19.66
CA ILE A 332 10.89 9.30 18.73
C ILE A 332 10.53 10.19 17.53
N GLU A 333 10.13 11.44 17.76
CA GLU A 333 9.74 12.37 16.71
C GLU A 333 10.88 12.60 15.71
N LYS A 334 12.13 12.61 16.16
CA LYS A 334 13.29 12.70 15.28
C LYS A 334 13.36 11.51 14.33
N HIS A 335 13.23 10.28 14.84
CA HIS A 335 13.28 9.07 14.01
C HIS A 335 12.12 8.99 13.02
N VAL A 336 10.90 9.32 13.47
CA VAL A 336 9.71 9.35 12.60
C VAL A 336 9.87 10.40 11.51
N MET A 337 10.31 11.61 11.87
CA MET A 337 10.52 12.70 10.90
C MET A 337 11.60 12.35 9.89
N GLU A 338 12.78 11.88 10.34
CA GLU A 338 13.88 11.45 9.47
C GLU A 338 13.39 10.38 8.48
N ASN A 339 12.64 9.39 8.96
CA ASN A 339 12.14 8.33 8.09
C ASN A 339 11.12 8.85 7.07
N ILE A 340 10.06 9.51 7.50
CA ILE A 340 8.97 9.93 6.59
C ILE A 340 9.44 11.06 5.67
N TYR A 341 10.07 12.10 6.20
CA TYR A 341 10.46 13.25 5.40
C TYR A 341 11.73 12.95 4.58
N GLU A 342 12.84 12.66 5.25
CA GLU A 342 14.15 12.59 4.57
C GLU A 342 14.32 11.32 3.75
N ARG A 343 13.81 10.18 4.23
CA ARG A 343 14.04 8.88 3.59
C ARG A 343 12.95 8.46 2.61
N HIS A 344 11.73 9.01 2.74
CA HIS A 344 10.62 8.72 1.83
C HIS A 344 10.26 9.92 0.96
N MET A 345 9.81 11.03 1.55
CA MET A 345 9.29 12.16 0.77
C MET A 345 10.36 12.81 -0.12
N LEU A 346 11.55 13.09 0.40
CA LEU A 346 12.60 13.74 -0.40
C LEU A 346 13.01 12.88 -1.60
N PRO A 347 13.37 11.58 -1.48
CA PRO A 347 13.72 10.75 -2.63
C PRO A 347 12.59 10.57 -3.64
N LEU A 348 11.33 10.63 -3.21
CA LEU A 348 10.16 10.46 -4.08
C LEU A 348 9.78 11.74 -4.82
N PHE A 349 9.91 12.91 -4.19
CA PHE A 349 9.31 14.15 -4.71
C PHE A 349 10.29 15.32 -4.89
N GLN A 350 11.48 15.28 -4.30
CA GLN A 350 12.47 16.32 -4.49
C GLN A 350 13.18 16.17 -5.84
N ASP A 351 13.69 17.29 -6.36
CA ASP A 351 14.46 17.39 -7.60
C ASP A 351 15.80 16.68 -7.58
#